data_AF-A0A175VRF4-F1
#
_entry.id   AF-A0A175VRF4-F1
#
_cell.length_a   1.000
_cell.length_b   1.000
_cell.length_c   1.000
_cell.angle_alpha   90.00
_cell.angle_beta   90.00
_cell.angle_gamma   90.00
#
_symmetry.space_group_name_H-M   'P 1'
#
loop_
_entity.id
_entity.type
_entity.pdbx_description
1 polymer ?
#
loop_
_entity_poly.entity_id
_entity_poly.type
_entity_poly.pdbx_seq_one_letter_code
_entity_poly.pdbx_strand_id
1 'polypeptide(L)'
;KGRPYILPDIFTGHQVILPPDQLPWIMKQPASLLSQRESNNEFLAAKHTFLNCVAANDNEWVFVVNMIKDITKELNNKTDEVLEEIQDALSDLWGDDTQNWTEIDLLDMCLVIMGRIVSRVYVGLSLCRDPTYLSSTTHFAKYILVEALLAQLTPKPLRPAIGPLLAQYD
;
A
#
# COMPACT_ATOMS: atom_id res chain seq x y z
N LYS A 1 15.98 -9.01 -28.75
CA LYS A 1 16.11 -9.73 -27.46
C LYS A 1 17.19 -9.02 -26.64
N GLY A 2 16.96 -8.74 -25.35
CA GLY A 2 17.91 -7.99 -24.51
C GLY A 2 18.10 -6.50 -24.88
N ARG A 3 17.12 -5.90 -25.56
CA ARG A 3 17.13 -4.46 -25.86
C ARG A 3 15.95 -3.80 -25.14
N PRO A 4 16.10 -2.56 -24.67
CA PRO A 4 14.98 -1.75 -24.21
C PRO A 4 13.88 -1.66 -25.25
N TYR A 5 12.62 -1.69 -24.81
CA TYR A 5 11.47 -1.42 -25.67
C TYR A 5 10.41 -0.63 -24.90
N ILE A 6 9.55 0.05 -25.64
CA ILE A 6 8.43 0.79 -25.08
C ILE A 6 7.21 -0.11 -25.13
N LEU A 7 6.57 -0.31 -23.97
CA LEU A 7 5.24 -0.88 -23.86
C LEU A 7 4.23 0.28 -23.88
N PRO A 8 3.41 0.39 -24.93
CA PRO A 8 2.37 1.40 -24.97
C PRO A 8 1.30 1.09 -23.91
N ASP A 9 1.13 2.00 -22.96
CA ASP A 9 0.02 1.99 -22.01
C ASP A 9 -0.71 3.33 -22.13
N ILE A 10 -2.02 3.23 -22.39
CA ILE A 10 -2.92 4.37 -22.59
C ILE A 10 -3.45 4.96 -21.28
N PHE A 11 -3.31 4.23 -20.16
CA PHE A 11 -3.85 4.59 -18.86
C PHE A 11 -2.79 5.23 -17.96
N THR A 12 -1.60 4.64 -17.88
CA THR A 12 -0.51 5.12 -16.99
C THR A 12 0.60 5.90 -17.71
N GLY A 13 0.59 5.88 -19.05
CA GLY A 13 1.66 6.41 -19.88
C GLY A 13 2.65 5.33 -20.30
N HIS A 14 3.41 5.60 -21.36
CA HIS A 14 4.30 4.61 -21.96
C HIS A 14 5.37 4.13 -20.97
N GLN A 15 5.49 2.80 -20.81
CA GLN A 15 6.46 2.18 -19.93
C GLN A 15 7.69 1.74 -20.72
N VAL A 16 8.88 2.09 -20.26
CA VAL A 16 10.13 1.60 -20.86
C VAL A 16 10.53 0.32 -20.15
N ILE A 17 10.47 -0.81 -20.86
CA ILE A 17 10.90 -2.09 -20.33
C ILE A 17 12.40 -2.25 -20.59
N LEU A 18 13.16 -2.30 -19.50
CA LEU A 18 14.61 -2.43 -19.52
C LEU A 18 15.03 -3.88 -19.31
N PRO A 19 16.10 -4.35 -19.97
CA PRO A 19 16.61 -5.69 -19.74
C PRO A 19 17.25 -5.80 -18.32
N PRO A 20 17.24 -6.99 -17.69
CA PRO A 20 17.66 -7.14 -16.29
C PRO A 20 19.09 -6.70 -15.97
N ASP A 21 19.99 -6.76 -16.97
CA ASP A 21 21.38 -6.29 -16.86
C ASP A 21 21.49 -4.77 -16.61
N GLN A 22 20.43 -4.01 -16.83
CA GLN A 22 20.37 -2.58 -16.54
C GLN A 22 19.86 -2.24 -15.13
N LEU A 23 19.37 -3.21 -14.36
CA LEU A 23 18.92 -2.98 -12.98
C LEU A 23 19.97 -2.28 -12.10
N PRO A 24 21.27 -2.65 -12.12
CA PRO A 24 22.28 -1.97 -11.33
C PRO A 24 22.47 -0.49 -11.69
N TRP A 25 22.16 -0.09 -12.93
CA TRP A 25 22.20 1.30 -13.36
C TRP A 25 20.97 2.07 -12.87
N ILE A 26 19.77 1.49 -12.99
CA ILE A 26 18.51 2.11 -12.55
C ILE A 26 18.57 2.42 -11.05
N MET A 27 19.01 1.46 -10.24
CA MET A 27 19.08 1.60 -8.78
C MET A 27 20.08 2.67 -8.31
N LYS A 28 20.96 3.15 -9.19
CA LYS A 28 21.93 4.22 -8.90
C LYS A 28 21.45 5.60 -9.34
N GLN A 29 20.31 5.70 -10.04
CA GLN A 29 19.82 6.99 -10.51
C GLN A 29 19.26 7.81 -9.34
N PRO A 30 19.52 9.12 -9.31
CA PRO A 30 18.92 9.98 -8.29
C PRO A 30 17.42 10.13 -8.53
N ALA A 31 16.67 10.39 -7.45
CA ALA A 31 15.23 10.62 -7.50
C ALA A 31 14.83 11.82 -8.40
N SER A 32 15.75 12.76 -8.66
CA SER A 32 15.54 13.86 -9.60
C SER A 32 15.48 13.41 -11.06
N LEU A 33 16.03 12.23 -11.39
CA LEU A 33 15.99 11.62 -12.72
C LEU A 33 14.92 10.54 -12.80
N LEU A 34 14.90 9.62 -11.84
CA LEU A 34 13.93 8.51 -11.76
C LEU A 34 13.29 8.48 -10.39
N SER A 35 12.02 8.88 -10.30
CA SER A 35 11.27 8.95 -9.04
C SER A 35 10.14 7.93 -9.01
N GLN A 36 10.25 6.93 -8.13
CA GLN A 36 9.12 6.05 -7.83
C GLN A 36 7.96 6.83 -7.23
N ARG A 37 8.24 7.84 -6.38
CA ARG A 37 7.20 8.66 -5.77
C ARG A 37 6.34 9.37 -6.81
N GLU A 38 6.97 10.02 -7.80
CA GLU A 38 6.19 10.71 -8.83
C GLU A 38 5.44 9.75 -9.75
N SER A 39 6.03 8.57 -10.02
CA SER A 39 5.32 7.51 -10.74
C SER A 39 4.06 7.07 -9.98
N ASN A 40 4.17 6.87 -8.66
CA ASN A 40 3.04 6.50 -7.82
C ASN A 40 2.00 7.63 -7.75
N ASN A 41 2.43 8.89 -7.59
CA ASN A 41 1.52 10.04 -7.54
C ASN A 41 0.73 10.20 -8.84
N GLU A 42 1.35 9.99 -9.99
CA GLU A 42 0.66 10.04 -11.28
C GLU A 42 -0.28 8.84 -11.46
N PHE A 43 0.16 7.63 -11.12
CA PHE A 43 -0.65 6.40 -11.19
C PHE A 43 -1.91 6.51 -10.33
N LEU A 44 -1.74 7.02 -9.10
CA LEU A 44 -2.81 7.20 -8.14
C LEU A 44 -3.67 8.43 -8.44
N ALA A 45 -3.24 9.30 -9.37
CA ALA A 45 -3.76 10.65 -9.53
C ALA A 45 -3.82 11.43 -8.20
N ALA A 46 -2.82 11.22 -7.34
CA ALA A 46 -2.84 11.55 -5.92
C ALA A 46 -3.24 13.00 -5.61
N LYS A 47 -2.86 13.95 -6.47
CA LYS A 47 -3.24 15.37 -6.33
C LYS A 47 -4.74 15.65 -6.44
N HIS A 48 -5.53 14.71 -6.96
CA HIS A 48 -6.95 14.88 -7.26
C HIS A 48 -7.85 13.90 -6.52
N THR A 49 -7.37 12.68 -6.28
CA THR A 49 -8.10 11.62 -5.56
C THR A 49 -7.74 11.59 -4.09
N PHE A 50 -6.50 11.88 -3.70
CA PHE A 50 -6.09 11.82 -2.30
C PHE A 50 -6.20 13.20 -1.65
N LEU A 51 -7.42 13.67 -1.45
CA LEU A 51 -7.65 15.00 -0.86
C LEU A 51 -7.03 15.16 0.53
N ASN A 52 -6.80 14.06 1.26
CA ASN A 52 -6.32 14.06 2.65
C ASN A 52 -5.04 13.22 2.89
N CYS A 53 -4.36 12.69 1.88
CA CYS A 53 -3.29 11.73 2.12
C CYS A 53 -1.87 12.31 2.10
N VAL A 54 -1.16 11.91 3.16
CA VAL A 54 0.21 12.20 3.59
C VAL A 54 1.30 11.91 2.54
N ALA A 55 0.97 11.34 1.39
CA ALA A 55 1.97 11.00 0.36
C ALA A 55 2.10 12.06 -0.75
N ALA A 56 1.12 12.96 -0.91
CA ALA A 56 1.07 13.86 -2.06
C ALA A 56 1.97 15.10 -1.92
N ASN A 57 2.27 15.54 -0.69
CA ASN A 57 3.15 16.69 -0.44
C ASN A 57 4.52 16.29 0.11
N ASP A 58 5.52 17.14 -0.13
CA ASP A 58 6.92 16.83 0.20
C ASP A 58 7.17 16.63 1.69
N ASN A 59 6.55 17.45 2.55
CA ASN A 59 6.78 17.41 3.99
C ASN A 59 6.20 16.14 4.62
N GLU A 60 5.00 15.78 4.20
CA GLU A 60 4.30 14.59 4.65
C GLU A 60 4.98 13.32 4.13
N TRP A 61 5.49 13.33 2.89
CA TRP A 61 6.31 12.23 2.38
C TRP A 61 7.60 12.03 3.20
N VAL A 62 8.27 13.12 3.61
CA VAL A 62 9.44 13.04 4.48
C VAL A 62 9.07 12.40 5.83
N PHE A 63 7.91 12.74 6.40
CA PHE A 63 7.41 12.09 7.61
C PHE A 63 7.21 10.58 7.41
N VAL A 64 6.52 10.16 6.35
CA VAL A 64 6.29 8.73 6.05
C VAL A 64 7.62 7.98 5.89
N VAL A 65 8.57 8.54 5.15
CA VAL A 65 9.90 7.91 4.96
C VAL A 65 10.65 7.77 6.28
N ASN A 66 10.60 8.79 7.15
CA ASN A 66 11.25 8.73 8.46
C ASN A 66 10.56 7.72 9.38
N MET A 67 9.23 7.69 9.40
CA MET A 67 8.45 6.71 10.15
C MET A 67 8.80 5.28 9.72
N ILE A 68 8.84 4.99 8.42
CA ILE A 68 9.22 3.67 7.89
C ILE A 68 10.65 3.32 8.31
N LYS A 69 11.60 4.27 8.23
CA LYS A 69 12.99 4.04 8.65
C LYS A 69 13.08 3.69 10.13
N ASP A 70 12.35 4.40 10.98
CA ASP A 70 12.41 4.18 12.43
C ASP A 70 11.74 2.86 12.81
N ILE A 71 10.60 2.53 12.20
CA ILE A 71 9.98 1.21 12.33
C ILE A 71 10.93 0.09 11.88
N THR A 72 11.64 0.28 10.76
CA THR A 72 12.59 -0.72 10.24
C THR A 72 13.75 -0.96 11.20
N LYS A 73 14.27 0.10 11.85
CA LYS A 73 15.33 -0.04 12.86
C LYS A 73 14.84 -0.79 14.10
N GLU A 74 13.61 -0.50 14.52
CA GLU A 74 13.00 -1.09 15.71
C GLU A 74 12.35 -2.44 15.45
N LEU A 75 12.37 -2.95 14.22
CA LEU A 75 11.65 -4.16 13.86
C LEU A 75 12.08 -5.37 14.70
N ASN A 76 13.38 -5.51 14.95
CA ASN A 76 13.91 -6.57 15.81
C ASN A 76 13.41 -6.43 17.26
N ASN A 77 13.28 -5.20 17.76
CA ASN A 77 12.76 -4.91 19.10
C ASN A 77 11.26 -5.14 19.21
N LYS A 78 10.54 -5.21 18.08
CA LYS A 78 9.10 -5.46 18.01
C LYS A 78 8.72 -6.91 17.71
N THR A 79 9.70 -7.81 17.58
CA THR A 79 9.48 -9.21 17.23
C THR A 79 8.49 -9.89 18.19
N ASP A 80 8.65 -9.68 19.50
CA ASP A 80 7.77 -10.30 20.50
C ASP A 80 6.33 -9.78 20.38
N GLU A 81 6.14 -8.48 20.15
CA GLU A 81 4.81 -7.88 19.91
C GLU A 81 4.15 -8.45 18.66
N VAL A 82 4.93 -8.67 17.60
CA VAL A 82 4.44 -9.25 16.33
C VAL A 82 4.08 -10.72 16.51
N LEU A 83 4.91 -11.50 17.24
CA LEU A 83 4.63 -12.90 17.54
C LEU A 83 3.38 -13.07 18.40
N GLU A 84 3.21 -12.23 19.40
CA GLU A 84 1.99 -12.17 20.21
C GLU A 84 0.76 -11.94 19.32
N GLU A 85 0.83 -10.96 18.41
CA GLU A 85 -0.29 -10.65 17.53
C GLU A 85 -0.57 -11.76 16.50
N ILE A 86 0.46 -12.43 15.99
CA ILE A 86 0.28 -13.60 15.11
C ILE A 86 -0.49 -14.70 15.85
N GLN A 87 -0.07 -15.04 17.07
CA GLN A 87 -0.72 -16.10 17.86
C GLN A 87 -2.17 -15.76 18.17
N ASP A 88 -2.44 -14.52 18.59
CA ASP A 88 -3.78 -14.05 18.90
C ASP A 88 -4.68 -14.04 17.65
N ALA A 89 -4.17 -13.57 16.50
CA ALA A 89 -4.91 -13.57 15.24
C ALA A 89 -5.20 -14.98 14.71
N LEU A 90 -4.27 -15.92 14.88
CA LEU A 90 -4.48 -17.32 14.50
C LEU A 90 -5.53 -17.99 15.38
N SER A 91 -5.44 -17.80 16.70
CA SER A 91 -6.41 -18.34 17.66
C SER A 91 -7.82 -17.77 17.41
N ASP A 92 -7.92 -16.46 17.16
CA ASP A 92 -9.19 -15.78 16.87
C ASP A 92 -9.83 -16.22 15.55
N LEU A 93 -9.03 -16.36 14.48
CA LEU A 93 -9.56 -16.63 13.14
C LEU A 93 -9.69 -18.12 12.82
N TRP A 94 -8.75 -18.95 13.25
CA TRP A 94 -8.74 -20.40 12.94
C TRP A 94 -9.33 -21.23 14.09
N GLY A 95 -9.42 -20.65 15.28
CA GLY A 95 -9.81 -21.35 16.48
C GLY A 95 -8.68 -22.21 17.06
N ASP A 96 -8.91 -22.67 18.29
CA ASP A 96 -7.99 -23.56 19.01
C ASP A 96 -8.44 -25.04 18.96
N ASP A 97 -9.44 -25.36 18.14
CA ASP A 97 -9.94 -26.73 18.01
C ASP A 97 -8.93 -27.60 17.25
N THR A 98 -8.27 -28.48 18.00
CA THR A 98 -7.31 -29.45 17.46
C THR A 98 -7.92 -30.82 17.16
N GLN A 99 -9.21 -31.01 17.42
CA GLN A 99 -9.91 -32.30 17.31
C GLN A 99 -10.74 -32.39 16.03
N ASN A 100 -11.27 -31.27 15.54
CA ASN A 100 -12.11 -31.23 14.35
C ASN A 100 -11.46 -30.45 13.22
N TRP A 101 -11.68 -30.90 11.98
CA TRP A 101 -11.27 -30.17 10.79
C TRP A 101 -12.29 -29.08 10.48
N THR A 102 -11.79 -27.87 10.23
CA THR A 102 -12.56 -26.73 9.74
C THR A 102 -12.02 -26.28 8.39
N GLU A 103 -12.92 -25.96 7.47
CA GLU A 103 -12.58 -25.31 6.21
C GLU A 103 -12.45 -23.81 6.44
N ILE A 104 -11.35 -23.22 5.96
CA ILE A 104 -11.06 -21.79 6.09
C ILE A 104 -10.79 -21.18 4.71
N ASP A 105 -11.17 -19.92 4.54
CA ASP A 105 -10.66 -19.12 3.42
C ASP A 105 -9.26 -18.61 3.78
N LEU A 106 -8.24 -19.31 3.29
CA LEU A 106 -6.85 -19.00 3.60
C LEU A 106 -6.45 -17.59 3.16
N LEU A 107 -6.91 -17.13 2.00
CA LEU A 107 -6.52 -15.82 1.48
C LEU A 107 -7.10 -14.71 2.34
N ASP A 108 -8.42 -14.76 2.59
CA ASP A 108 -9.09 -13.74 3.40
C ASP A 108 -8.54 -13.73 4.82
N MET A 109 -8.32 -14.90 5.42
CA MET A 109 -7.76 -14.95 6.77
C MET A 109 -6.31 -14.47 6.84
N CYS A 110 -5.45 -14.81 5.88
CA CYS A 110 -4.10 -14.26 5.81
C CYS A 110 -4.11 -12.73 5.67
N LEU A 111 -5.04 -12.16 4.89
CA LEU A 111 -5.16 -10.70 4.76
C LEU A 111 -5.56 -10.05 6.09
N VAL A 112 -6.49 -10.64 6.85
CA VAL A 112 -6.87 -10.12 8.18
C VAL A 112 -5.70 -10.22 9.16
N ILE A 113 -4.99 -11.35 9.21
CA ILE A 113 -3.80 -11.54 10.06
C ILE A 113 -2.74 -10.48 9.73
N MET A 114 -2.45 -10.27 8.44
CA MET A 114 -1.48 -9.25 8.01
C MET A 114 -1.93 -7.83 8.38
N GLY A 115 -3.22 -7.52 8.24
CA GLY A 115 -3.79 -6.24 8.67
C GLY A 115 -3.58 -5.97 10.16
N ARG A 116 -3.81 -7.00 11.00
CA ARG A 116 -3.59 -6.94 12.45
C ARG A 116 -2.10 -6.73 12.79
N ILE A 117 -1.20 -7.50 12.18
CA ILE A 117 0.25 -7.39 12.40
C ILE A 117 0.76 -6.00 12.03
N VAL A 118 0.41 -5.51 10.83
CA VAL A 118 0.83 -4.19 10.36
C VAL A 118 0.29 -3.10 11.29
N SER A 119 -0.96 -3.22 11.72
CA SER A 119 -1.56 -2.30 12.69
C SER A 119 -0.86 -2.35 14.05
N ARG A 120 -0.46 -3.53 14.53
CA ARG A 120 0.30 -3.66 15.79
C ARG A 120 1.62 -2.90 15.73
N VAL A 121 2.29 -2.94 14.57
CA VAL A 121 3.54 -2.21 14.35
C VAL A 121 3.32 -0.70 14.24
N TYR A 122 2.26 -0.26 13.56
CA TYR A 122 2.02 1.16 13.29
C TYR A 122 1.31 1.91 14.41
N VAL A 123 0.28 1.33 14.99
CA VAL A 123 -0.61 1.98 15.97
C VAL A 123 -0.61 1.29 17.35
N GLY A 124 0.04 0.14 17.47
CA GLY A 124 0.15 -0.59 18.73
C GLY A 124 -1.10 -1.39 19.08
N LEU A 125 -1.10 -1.96 20.29
CA LEU A 125 -2.12 -2.90 20.76
C LEU A 125 -3.53 -2.29 20.88
N SER A 126 -3.62 -0.98 21.15
CA SER A 126 -4.90 -0.30 21.38
C SER A 126 -5.84 -0.33 20.18
N LEU A 127 -5.29 -0.36 18.96
CA LEU A 127 -6.07 -0.27 17.72
C LEU A 127 -5.88 -1.48 16.80
N CYS A 128 -4.83 -2.28 16.97
CA CYS A 128 -4.55 -3.38 16.05
C CYS A 128 -5.59 -4.51 16.05
N ARG A 129 -6.45 -4.56 17.07
CA ARG A 129 -7.55 -5.51 17.20
C ARG A 129 -8.93 -4.85 17.11
N ASP A 130 -8.98 -3.54 16.92
CA ASP A 130 -10.25 -2.83 16.80
C ASP A 130 -10.87 -3.15 15.43
N PRO A 131 -12.02 -3.83 15.39
CA PRO A 131 -12.63 -4.24 14.13
C PRO A 131 -13.06 -3.04 13.28
N THR A 132 -13.37 -1.90 13.89
CA THR A 132 -13.69 -0.65 13.19
C THR A 132 -12.45 -0.11 12.52
N TYR A 133 -11.33 -0.04 13.23
CA TYR A 133 -10.06 0.43 12.67
C TYR A 133 -9.58 -0.48 11.52
N LEU A 134 -9.59 -1.80 11.74
CA LEU A 134 -9.19 -2.78 10.73
C LEU A 134 -10.09 -2.74 9.50
N SER A 135 -11.41 -2.61 9.69
CA SER A 135 -12.36 -2.47 8.59
C SER A 135 -12.09 -1.18 7.80
N SER A 136 -11.92 -0.04 8.46
CA SER A 136 -11.65 1.25 7.81
C SER A 136 -10.33 1.24 7.03
N THR A 137 -9.25 0.74 7.63
CA THR A 137 -7.95 0.64 6.95
C THR A 137 -7.98 -0.32 5.76
N THR A 138 -8.68 -1.44 5.87
CA THR A 138 -8.89 -2.39 4.77
C THR A 138 -9.75 -1.79 3.66
N HIS A 139 -10.79 -1.03 4.02
CA HIS A 139 -11.65 -0.34 3.06
C HIS A 139 -10.83 0.69 2.28
N PHE A 140 -10.11 1.57 2.98
CA PHE A 140 -9.22 2.54 2.36
C PHE A 140 -8.23 1.88 1.41
N ALA A 141 -7.54 0.81 1.84
CA ALA A 141 -6.58 0.08 1.02
C ALA A 141 -7.18 -0.57 -0.25
N LYS A 142 -8.48 -0.87 -0.26
CA LYS A 142 -9.19 -1.40 -1.44
C LYS A 142 -9.66 -0.27 -2.36
N TYR A 143 -10.26 0.78 -1.80
CA TYR A 143 -10.89 1.85 -2.56
C TYR A 143 -9.88 2.73 -3.27
N ILE A 144 -8.74 2.99 -2.65
CA ILE A 144 -7.60 3.70 -3.24
C ILE A 144 -7.19 3.18 -4.64
N LEU A 145 -7.25 1.85 -4.85
CA LEU A 145 -6.91 1.23 -6.13
C LEU A 145 -8.03 1.40 -7.16
N VAL A 146 -9.28 1.33 -6.71
CA VAL A 146 -10.45 1.56 -7.55
C VAL A 146 -10.48 3.02 -7.99
N GLU A 147 -10.21 3.96 -7.10
CA GLU A 147 -10.11 5.38 -7.40
C GLU A 147 -8.96 5.68 -8.36
N ALA A 148 -7.79 5.08 -8.15
CA ALA A 148 -6.67 5.20 -9.08
C ALA A 148 -7.05 4.73 -10.48
N LEU A 149 -7.73 3.57 -10.60
CA LEU A 149 -8.20 3.06 -11.89
C LEU A 149 -9.19 4.03 -12.55
N LEU A 150 -10.19 4.52 -11.81
CA LEU A 150 -11.17 5.46 -12.32
C LEU A 150 -10.52 6.79 -12.73
N ALA A 151 -9.51 7.26 -11.99
CA ALA A 151 -8.78 8.47 -12.31
C ALA A 151 -7.89 8.31 -13.56
N GLN A 152 -7.36 7.11 -13.81
CA GLN A 152 -6.63 6.80 -15.04
C GLN A 152 -7.54 6.70 -16.27
N LEU A 153 -8.76 6.18 -16.09
CA LEU A 153 -9.79 6.20 -17.14
C LEU A 153 -10.31 7.62 -17.43
N THR A 154 -10.10 8.55 -16.49
CA THR A 154 -10.51 9.94 -16.62
C THR A 154 -9.44 10.77 -17.35
N PRO A 155 -9.76 11.45 -18.46
CA PRO A 155 -8.84 12.37 -19.13
C PRO A 155 -8.27 13.42 -18.17
N LYS A 156 -6.97 13.71 -18.26
CA LYS A 156 -6.27 14.66 -17.35
C LYS A 156 -7.00 15.99 -17.12
N PRO A 157 -7.60 16.66 -18.13
CA PRO A 157 -8.32 17.92 -17.91
C PRO A 157 -9.58 17.80 -17.03
N LEU A 158 -10.18 16.61 -16.97
CA LEU A 158 -11.40 16.34 -16.19
C LEU A 158 -11.09 15.87 -14.76
N ARG A 159 -9.86 15.44 -14.48
CA ARG A 159 -9.43 14.95 -13.16
C ARG A 159 -9.70 15.94 -12.00
N PRO A 160 -9.54 17.27 -12.15
CA PRO A 160 -9.85 18.19 -11.05
C PRO A 160 -11.33 18.22 -10.65
N ALA A 161 -12.25 17.91 -11.57
CA ALA A 161 -13.69 17.89 -11.30
C ALA A 161 -14.16 16.53 -10.78
N ILE A 162 -13.62 15.44 -11.34
CA ILE A 162 -14.05 14.07 -11.01
C ILE A 162 -13.29 13.54 -9.79
N GLY A 163 -12.03 13.92 -9.60
CA GLY A 163 -11.17 13.45 -8.50
C GLY A 163 -11.82 13.60 -7.12
N PRO A 164 -12.31 14.79 -6.74
CA PRO A 164 -13.00 14.97 -5.46
C PRO A 164 -14.26 14.11 -5.28
N LEU A 165 -14.92 13.76 -6.39
CA LEU A 165 -16.11 12.91 -6.36
C LEU A 165 -15.74 11.42 -6.26
N LEU A 166 -14.57 11.03 -6.77
CA LEU A 166 -14.01 9.70 -6.54
C LEU A 166 -13.57 9.56 -5.08
N ALA A 167 -12.90 10.58 -4.55
CA ALA A 167 -12.37 10.67 -3.18
C ALA A 167 -13.43 10.77 -2.07
N GLN A 168 -14.73 10.76 -2.40
CA GLN A 168 -15.78 10.86 -1.38
C GLN A 168 -15.95 9.58 -0.56
N TYR A 169 -15.30 8.49 -0.99
CA TYR A 169 -15.35 7.17 -0.37
C TYR A 169 -14.10 6.84 0.46
N ASP A 170 -13.11 7.74 0.48
CA ASP A 170 -11.99 7.75 1.44
C ASP A 170 -12.46 8.16 2.85
#